data_AF-A0A1F5KNG7-F1
#
_entry.id   AF-A0A1F5KNG7-F1
#
_cell.length_a   1.000
_cell.length_b   1.000
_cell.length_c   1.000
_cell.angle_alpha   90.00
_cell.angle_beta   90.00
_cell.angle_gamma   90.00
#
_symmetry.space_group_name_H-M   'P 1'
#
loop_
_entity.id
_entity.type
_entity.pdbx_description
1 polymer ?
#
loop_
_entity_poly.entity_id
_entity_poly.type
_entity_poly.pdbx_seq_one_letter_code
_entity_poly.pdbx_strand_id
1 'polypeptide(L)'
;MTHIVKRKGHKQEFDERKLYASVYAACLSAHVDKEEVEATANLVCREIKKWMSDREEITSDEIFRQAAEELMALNKDAAFMYTTHRDVS
;
A
#
# COMPACT_ATOMS: atom_id res chain seq x y z
N MET A 1 12.69 -10.76 7.54
CA MET A 1 11.56 -11.53 8.11
C MET A 1 10.48 -11.60 7.05
N THR A 2 10.00 -12.80 6.78
CA THR A 2 9.12 -13.10 5.65
C THR A 2 7.67 -12.96 6.11
N HIS A 3 7.07 -11.82 5.86
CA HIS A 3 5.70 -11.54 6.28
C HIS A 3 4.76 -12.20 5.29
N ILE A 4 4.07 -13.25 5.75
CA ILE A 4 3.22 -14.07 4.90
C ILE A 4 1.87 -13.39 4.71
N VAL A 5 1.56 -13.07 3.46
CA VAL A 5 0.32 -12.42 3.02
C VAL A 5 -0.69 -13.46 2.55
N LYS A 6 -1.81 -13.60 3.28
CA LYS A 6 -2.92 -14.49 2.91
C LYS A 6 -3.87 -13.81 1.93
N ARG A 7 -4.00 -14.37 0.72
CA ARG A 7 -5.08 -14.07 -0.23
C ARG A 7 -5.81 -15.36 -0.61
N LYS A 8 -7.10 -15.48 -0.27
CA LYS A 8 -7.96 -16.64 -0.59
C LYS A 8 -7.37 -18.02 -0.23
N GLY A 9 -6.57 -18.12 0.85
CA GLY A 9 -5.96 -19.37 1.32
C GLY A 9 -4.52 -19.62 0.87
N HIS A 10 -3.98 -18.81 -0.04
CA HIS A 10 -2.57 -18.89 -0.45
C HIS A 10 -1.68 -17.99 0.42
N LYS A 11 -0.54 -18.53 0.86
CA LYS A 11 0.53 -17.82 1.55
C LYS A 11 1.55 -17.34 0.52
N GLN A 12 1.78 -16.04 0.40
CA GLN A 12 2.90 -15.47 -0.38
C GLN A 12 3.79 -14.60 0.51
N GLU A 13 5.04 -14.41 0.13
CA GLU A 13 5.89 -13.40 0.75
C GLU A 13 5.40 -12.00 0.40
N PHE A 14 5.56 -11.05 1.31
CA PHE A 14 5.33 -9.63 1.03
C PHE A 14 6.23 -9.13 -0.11
N ASP A 15 5.60 -8.57 -1.14
CA ASP A 15 6.28 -7.93 -2.27
C ASP A 15 5.98 -6.43 -2.25
N GLU A 16 6.97 -5.65 -1.81
CA GLU A 16 6.91 -4.19 -1.79
C GLU A 16 6.59 -3.59 -3.16
N ARG A 17 7.01 -4.23 -4.26
CA ARG A 17 6.76 -3.69 -5.61
C ARG A 17 5.27 -3.67 -5.92
N LYS A 18 4.50 -4.63 -5.40
CA LYS A 18 3.03 -4.65 -5.54
C LYS A 18 2.38 -3.51 -4.78
N LEU A 19 2.85 -3.25 -3.55
CA LEU A 19 2.37 -2.12 -2.75
C LEU A 19 2.72 -0.79 -3.44
N TYR A 20 3.98 -0.62 -3.84
CA TYR A 20 4.46 0.56 -4.55
C TYR A 20 3.61 0.85 -5.78
N ALA A 21 3.42 -0.15 -6.66
CA ALA A 21 2.65 0.02 -7.89
C ALA A 21 1.19 0.39 -7.62
N SER A 22 0.59 -0.19 -6.58
CA SER A 22 -0.79 0.11 -6.18
C SER A 22 -0.94 1.54 -5.64
N VAL A 23 -0.01 2.00 -4.79
CA VAL A 23 0.00 3.38 -4.27
C VAL A 23 0.28 4.38 -5.39
N TYR A 24 1.29 4.10 -6.22
CA TYR A 24 1.67 4.93 -7.36
C TYR A 24 0.49 5.14 -8.32
N ALA A 25 -0.24 4.07 -8.66
CA ALA A 25 -1.42 4.15 -9.52
C ALA A 25 -2.52 5.02 -8.90
N ALA A 26 -2.76 4.91 -7.58
CA ALA A 26 -3.75 5.72 -6.90
C ALA A 26 -3.40 7.21 -6.88
N CYS A 27 -2.13 7.55 -6.63
CA CYS A 27 -1.68 8.94 -6.70
C CYS A 27 -1.77 9.52 -8.12
N LEU A 28 -1.46 8.73 -9.15
CA LEU A 28 -1.67 9.15 -10.54
C LEU A 28 -3.15 9.39 -10.86
N SER A 29 -4.05 8.51 -10.39
CA SER A 29 -5.50 8.71 -10.52
C SER A 29 -6.01 9.97 -9.81
N ALA A 30 -5.30 10.41 -8.77
CA ALA A 30 -5.56 11.66 -8.06
C ALA A 30 -4.86 12.88 -8.70
N HIS A 31 -4.27 12.74 -9.89
CA HIS A 31 -3.58 13.80 -10.61
C HIS A 31 -2.43 14.45 -9.83
N VAL A 32 -1.77 13.69 -8.96
CA VAL A 32 -0.57 14.13 -8.23
C VAL A 32 0.63 14.22 -9.17
N ASP A 33 1.49 15.22 -8.96
CA ASP A 33 2.70 15.42 -9.76
C ASP A 33 3.65 14.23 -9.62
N LYS A 34 4.29 13.82 -10.73
CA LYS A 34 5.06 12.57 -10.79
C LYS A 34 6.15 12.47 -9.71
N GLU A 35 6.86 13.56 -9.43
CA GLU A 35 7.89 13.59 -8.38
C GLU A 35 7.29 13.34 -6.98
N GLU A 36 6.12 13.90 -6.71
CA GLU A 36 5.38 13.70 -5.47
C GLU A 36 4.78 12.29 -5.39
N VAL A 37 4.37 11.71 -6.52
CA VAL A 37 3.91 10.31 -6.59
C VAL A 37 5.02 9.35 -6.15
N GLU A 38 6.21 9.48 -6.72
CA GLU A 38 7.36 8.63 -6.38
C GLU A 38 7.75 8.78 -4.91
N ALA A 39 7.80 10.02 -4.40
CA ALA A 39 8.08 10.29 -2.99
C ALA A 39 7.04 9.65 -2.05
N THR A 40 5.76 9.82 -2.38
CA THR A 40 4.63 9.30 -1.59
C THR A 40 4.63 7.78 -1.56
N ALA A 41 4.78 7.13 -2.72
CA ALA A 41 4.79 5.67 -2.81
C ALA A 41 5.97 5.05 -2.03
N ASN A 42 7.15 5.65 -2.12
CA ASN A 42 8.32 5.22 -1.34
C ASN A 42 8.11 5.40 0.17
N LEU A 43 7.51 6.51 0.58
CA LEU A 43 7.22 6.79 1.98
C LEU A 43 6.24 5.77 2.56
N VAL A 44 5.12 5.51 1.86
CA VAL A 44 4.12 4.51 2.28
C VAL A 44 4.76 3.13 2.39
N CYS A 45 5.54 2.70 1.40
CA CYS A 45 6.25 1.41 1.45
C CYS A 45 7.16 1.29 2.68
N ARG A 46 7.88 2.37 3.03
CA ARG A 46 8.75 2.41 4.20
C ARG A 46 7.97 2.29 5.50
N GLU A 47 6.90 3.07 5.67
CA GLU A 47 6.10 3.04 6.89
C GLU A 47 5.38 1.70 7.05
N ILE A 48 4.90 1.11 5.94
CA ILE A 48 4.33 -0.24 5.97
C ILE A 48 5.37 -1.27 6.39
N LYS A 49 6.58 -1.29 5.80
CA LYS A 49 7.64 -2.20 6.24
C LYS A 49 7.97 -2.08 7.73
N LYS A 50 7.98 -0.85 8.25
CA LYS A 50 8.22 -0.59 9.66
C LYS A 50 7.06 -1.12 10.52
N TRP A 51 5.82 -0.86 10.13
CA TRP A 51 4.60 -1.35 10.78
C TRP A 51 4.44 -2.88 10.70
N MET A 52 5.04 -3.53 9.70
CA MET A 52 5.03 -4.98 9.58
C MET A 52 6.10 -5.65 10.45
N SER A 53 7.19 -4.94 10.79
CA SER A 53 8.41 -5.54 11.36
C SER A 53 8.25 -6.28 12.69
N ASP A 54 7.18 -6.00 13.43
CA ASP A 54 6.82 -6.60 14.72
C ASP A 54 5.73 -7.69 14.61
N ARG A 55 5.33 -8.08 13.39
CA ARG A 55 4.21 -9.00 13.13
C ARG A 55 4.67 -10.23 12.35
N GLU A 56 4.23 -11.42 12.76
CA GLU A 56 4.62 -12.68 12.11
C GLU A 56 3.76 -13.04 10.89
N GLU A 57 2.44 -12.80 10.95
CA GLU A 57 1.51 -13.00 9.84
C GLU A 57 0.65 -11.75 9.64
N ILE A 58 0.47 -11.31 8.40
CA ILE A 58 -0.33 -10.13 8.06
C ILE A 58 -1.10 -10.40 6.78
N THR A 59 -2.38 -10.07 6.75
CA THR A 59 -3.22 -10.25 5.57
C THR A 59 -3.07 -9.12 4.55
N SER A 60 -3.43 -9.36 3.29
CA SER A 60 -3.49 -8.30 2.27
C SER A 60 -4.42 -7.16 2.71
N ASP A 61 -5.52 -7.49 3.38
CA ASP A 61 -6.53 -6.52 3.82
C ASP A 61 -6.02 -5.64 4.97
N GLU A 62 -5.14 -6.16 5.83
CA GLU A 62 -4.47 -5.37 6.85
C GLU A 62 -3.43 -4.43 6.24
N ILE A 63 -2.60 -4.92 5.30
CA ILE A 63 -1.65 -4.08 4.56
C ILE A 63 -2.38 -2.97 3.82
N PHE A 64 -3.49 -3.30 3.16
CA PHE A 64 -4.30 -2.33 2.42
C PHE A 64 -4.87 -1.25 3.35
N ARG A 65 -5.44 -1.64 4.49
CA ARG A 65 -5.98 -0.68 5.46
C ARG A 65 -4.90 0.24 6.01
N GLN A 66 -3.76 -0.32 6.43
CA GLN A 66 -2.64 0.49 6.91
C GLN A 66 -2.14 1.43 5.80
N ALA A 67 -1.98 0.95 4.57
CA ALA A 67 -1.52 1.77 3.46
C ALA A 67 -2.49 2.92 3.14
N ALA A 68 -3.80 2.66 3.22
CA ALA A 68 -4.83 3.68 3.08
C ALA A 68 -4.78 4.74 4.20
N GLU A 69 -4.48 4.33 5.44
CA GLU A 69 -4.30 5.25 6.57
C GLU A 69 -3.06 6.14 6.37
N GLU A 70 -1.92 5.57 5.96
CA GLU A 70 -0.72 6.35 5.63
C GLU A 70 -1.00 7.32 4.46
N LEU A 71 -1.67 6.86 3.41
CA LEU A 71 -2.08 7.70 2.29
C LEU A 71 -3.02 8.82 2.73
N MET A 72 -3.98 8.57 3.61
CA MET A 72 -4.93 9.58 4.09
C MET A 72 -4.20 10.72 4.82
N ALA A 73 -3.12 10.40 5.54
CA ALA A 73 -2.29 11.39 6.20
C ALA A 73 -1.46 12.24 5.23
N LEU A 74 -1.06 11.68 4.09
CA LEU A 74 -0.20 12.33 3.09
C LEU A 74 -1.01 13.09 2.04
N ASN A 75 -1.99 12.43 1.42
CA ASN A 75 -2.81 12.96 0.34
C ASN A 75 -4.20 12.29 0.34
N LYS A 76 -5.22 13.06 0.74
CA LYS A 76 -6.60 12.57 0.89
C LYS A 76 -7.22 12.11 -0.43
N ASP A 77 -6.89 12.77 -1.54
CA ASP A 77 -7.44 12.44 -2.86
C ASP A 77 -6.85 11.12 -3.36
N ALA A 78 -5.53 10.93 -3.19
CA ALA A 78 -4.87 9.66 -3.47
C ALA A 78 -5.41 8.53 -2.58
N ALA A 79 -5.67 8.78 -1.30
CA ALA A 79 -6.28 7.81 -0.40
C ALA A 79 -7.70 7.41 -0.84
N PHE A 80 -8.49 8.39 -1.28
CA PHE A 80 -9.82 8.13 -1.84
C PHE A 80 -9.75 7.27 -3.09
N MET A 81 -8.82 7.57 -4.02
CA MET A 81 -8.60 6.74 -5.21
C MET A 81 -8.13 5.32 -4.84
N TYR A 82 -7.17 5.22 -3.92
CA TYR A 82 -6.61 3.95 -3.44
C TYR A 82 -7.68 3.04 -2.83
N THR A 83 -8.58 3.63 -2.02
CA THR A 83 -9.65 2.89 -1.36
C THR A 83 -10.79 2.49 -2.31
N THR A 84 -11.07 3.31 -3.31
CA THR A 84 -12.13 3.08 -4.30
C THR A 84 -11.74 2.03 -5.34
N HIS A 85 -10.45 1.87 -5.65
CA HIS A 85 -9.95 0.91 -6.66
C HIS A 85 -9.73 -0.52 -6.14
N ARG A 86 -10.28 -0.89 -4.98
CA ARG A 86 -10.02 -2.20 -4.31
C ARG A 86 -10.50 -3.45 -5.09
N ASP A 87 -11.06 -3.28 -6.29
CA ASP A 87 -11.68 -4.36 -7.07
C ASP A 87 -11.04 -4.62 -8.45
N VAL A 88 -9.74 -4.33 -8.59
CA VAL A 88 -9.01 -4.64 -9.84
C VAL A 88 -7.70 -5.37 -9.53
N SER A 89 -7.78 -6.69 -9.26
CA SER A 89 -6.73 -7.70 -9.48
C SER A 89 -7.17 -9.08 -9.01
#